data_AF-A0A356DXS5-F1
#
_entry.id   AF-A0A356DXS5-F1
#
_cell.length_a   1.000
_cell.length_b   1.000
_cell.length_c   1.000
_cell.angle_alpha   90.00
_cell.angle_beta   90.00
_cell.angle_gamma   90.00
#
_symmetry.space_group_name_H-M   'P 1'
#
loop_
_entity.id
_entity.type
_entity.pdbx_description
1 polymer ?
#
loop_
_entity_poly.entity_id
_entity_poly.type
_entity_poly.pdbx_seq_one_letter_code
_entity_poly.pdbx_strand_id
1 'polypeptide(L)'
;MNNLNQTLARSVYDKIEAINAAGRDDKYKKKYGKMALRLPALVQSAGLLQALAFVENNNEIPPKDLVGDLASVLVFPTKKDLLDACIDSPFGEYRYLTRRSVIALTWFKRFAQSTWPEILAAEDDGE
;
A
#
# COMPACT_ATOMS: atom_id res chain seq x y z
N MET A 1 -25.15 5.79 2.82
CA MET A 1 -23.99 6.68 3.05
C MET A 1 -22.83 5.79 3.44
N ASN A 2 -21.91 5.49 2.52
CA ASN A 2 -20.76 4.64 2.83
C ASN A 2 -19.74 5.49 3.60
N ASN A 3 -19.31 5.02 4.77
CA ASN A 3 -18.29 5.73 5.54
C ASN A 3 -16.92 5.58 4.84
N LEU A 4 -16.02 6.54 5.06
CA LEU A 4 -14.67 6.57 4.46
C LEU A 4 -13.95 5.21 4.56
N ASN A 5 -14.09 4.52 5.68
CA ASN A 5 -13.49 3.19 5.88
C ASN A 5 -14.02 2.15 4.91
N GLN A 6 -15.33 2.10 4.67
CA GLN A 6 -15.94 1.18 3.70
C GLN A 6 -15.50 1.49 2.27
N THR A 7 -15.44 2.78 1.90
CA THR A 7 -14.97 3.18 0.56
C THR A 7 -13.52 2.77 0.34
N LEU A 8 -12.63 3.05 1.30
CA LEU A 8 -11.23 2.64 1.21
C LEU A 8 -11.08 1.12 1.18
N ALA A 9 -11.84 0.39 2.02
CA ALA A 9 -11.81 -1.07 2.01
C ALA A 9 -12.18 -1.62 0.63
N ARG A 10 -13.24 -1.08 0.00
CA ARG A 10 -13.67 -1.51 -1.33
C ARG A 10 -12.61 -1.22 -2.39
N SER A 11 -12.09 0.00 -2.44
CA SER A 11 -11.05 0.36 -3.42
C SER A 11 -9.78 -0.48 -3.26
N VAL A 12 -9.39 -0.79 -2.02
CA VAL A 12 -8.24 -1.66 -1.76
C VAL A 12 -8.51 -3.10 -2.20
N TYR A 13 -9.71 -3.62 -1.92
CA TYR A 13 -10.10 -4.95 -2.36
C TYR A 13 -10.03 -5.07 -3.89
N ASP A 14 -10.53 -4.07 -4.61
CA ASP A 14 -10.45 -4.04 -6.08
C ASP A 14 -8.98 -4.06 -6.59
N LYS A 15 -8.01 -3.49 -5.86
CA LYS A 15 -6.58 -3.59 -6.19
C LYS A 15 -6.02 -4.99 -6.01
N ILE A 16 -6.36 -5.65 -4.90
CA ILE A 16 -5.94 -7.04 -4.65
C ILE A 16 -6.51 -7.99 -5.71
N GLU A 17 -7.79 -7.83 -6.06
CA GLU A 17 -8.42 -8.59 -7.13
C GLU A 17 -7.78 -8.31 -8.50
N ALA A 18 -7.41 -7.06 -8.80
CA ALA A 18 -6.71 -6.74 -10.03
C ALA A 18 -5.34 -7.44 -10.13
N ILE A 19 -4.61 -7.59 -9.02
CA ILE A 19 -3.35 -8.34 -8.99
C ILE A 19 -3.58 -9.82 -9.28
N ASN A 20 -4.65 -10.41 -8.73
CA ASN A 20 -5.04 -11.79 -9.03
C ASN A 20 -5.42 -11.96 -10.50
N ALA A 21 -6.25 -11.08 -11.04
CA ALA A 21 -6.72 -11.12 -12.41
C ALA A 21 -5.59 -10.90 -13.45
N ALA A 22 -4.56 -10.13 -13.09
CA ALA A 22 -3.39 -9.90 -13.94
C ALA A 22 -2.43 -11.10 -14.05
N GLY A 23 -2.73 -12.23 -13.37
CA GLY A 23 -1.91 -13.44 -13.44
C GLY A 23 -0.51 -13.27 -12.86
N ARG A 24 -0.34 -12.36 -11.88
CA ARG A 24 0.95 -12.17 -11.19
C ARG A 24 1.32 -13.45 -10.44
N ASP A 25 2.61 -13.80 -10.50
CA ASP A 25 3.15 -14.99 -9.84
C ASP A 25 3.22 -14.83 -8.31
N ASP A 26 3.50 -15.94 -7.62
CA ASP A 26 3.54 -15.95 -6.16
C ASP A 26 4.74 -15.15 -5.63
N LYS A 27 5.86 -15.08 -6.37
CA LYS A 27 7.02 -14.24 -6.01
C LYS A 27 6.63 -12.76 -5.99
N TYR A 28 5.88 -12.27 -6.97
CA TYR A 28 5.33 -10.92 -7.00
C TYR A 28 4.39 -10.69 -5.82
N LYS A 29 3.38 -11.55 -5.64
CA LYS A 29 2.37 -11.43 -4.58
C LYS A 29 3.01 -11.44 -3.19
N LYS A 30 4.03 -12.28 -2.98
CA LYS A 30 4.79 -12.35 -1.73
C LYS A 30 5.50 -11.04 -1.42
N LYS A 31 6.25 -10.47 -2.37
CA LYS A 31 6.98 -9.21 -2.18
C LYS A 31 6.03 -8.03 -1.96
N TYR A 32 4.97 -7.94 -2.75
CA TYR A 32 3.91 -6.94 -2.58
C TYR A 32 3.25 -7.06 -1.20
N GLY A 33 2.79 -8.27 -0.85
CA GLY A 33 2.09 -8.52 0.39
C GLY A 33 2.99 -8.32 1.62
N LYS A 34 4.25 -8.77 1.60
CA LYS A 34 5.22 -8.48 2.67
C LYS A 34 5.38 -6.97 2.88
N MET A 35 5.41 -6.17 1.81
CA MET A 35 5.43 -4.72 1.95
C MET A 35 4.10 -4.20 2.53
N ALA A 36 2.94 -4.70 2.09
CA ALA A 36 1.64 -4.32 2.65
C ALA A 36 1.52 -4.61 4.15
N LEU A 37 2.12 -5.71 4.64
CA LEU A 37 2.16 -6.04 6.07
C LEU A 37 3.01 -5.05 6.86
N ARG A 38 4.12 -4.56 6.27
CA ARG A 38 5.13 -3.71 6.93
C ARG A 38 4.83 -2.21 6.85
N LEU A 39 4.29 -1.74 5.73
CA LEU A 39 4.17 -0.31 5.43
C LEU A 39 3.29 0.49 6.43
N PRO A 40 2.17 -0.03 6.99
CA PRO A 40 1.43 0.69 8.02
C PRO A 40 2.30 1.04 9.25
N ALA A 41 3.16 0.12 9.68
CA ALA A 41 4.06 0.32 10.82
C ALA A 41 5.18 1.32 10.48
N LEU A 42 5.71 1.27 9.26
CA LEU A 42 6.69 2.27 8.78
C LEU A 42 6.11 3.68 8.76
N VAL A 43 4.86 3.85 8.33
CA VAL A 43 4.20 5.17 8.36
C VAL A 43 4.03 5.67 9.79
N GLN A 44 3.74 4.79 10.75
CA GLN A 44 3.62 5.16 12.16
C GLN A 44 4.97 5.57 12.78
N SER A 45 6.07 4.92 12.41
CA SER A 45 7.39 5.17 13.01
C SER A 45 8.19 6.28 12.32
N ALA A 46 8.16 6.36 10.99
CA ALA A 46 8.94 7.29 10.19
C ALA A 46 8.10 8.45 9.59
N GLY A 47 6.78 8.36 9.66
CA GLY A 47 5.88 9.30 8.98
C GLY A 47 5.62 8.92 7.52
N LEU A 48 4.57 9.50 6.94
CA LEU A 48 4.08 9.11 5.61
C LEU A 48 5.12 9.36 4.51
N LEU A 49 5.66 10.58 4.41
CA LEU A 49 6.59 10.94 3.33
C LEU A 49 7.82 10.03 3.32
N GLN A 50 8.47 9.85 4.47
CA GLN A 50 9.68 9.03 4.58
C GLN A 50 9.39 7.55 4.29
N ALA A 51 8.26 7.03 4.76
CA ALA A 51 7.87 5.65 4.50
C ALA A 51 7.63 5.40 3.00
N LEU A 52 6.94 6.31 2.29
CA LEU A 52 6.73 6.17 0.86
C LEU A 52 8.03 6.31 0.06
N ALA A 53 8.88 7.29 0.40
CA ALA A 53 10.18 7.47 -0.23
C ALA A 53 11.09 6.25 -0.05
N PHE A 54 11.07 5.62 1.13
CA PHE A 54 11.79 4.38 1.39
C PHE A 54 11.35 3.24 0.46
N VAL A 55 10.05 3.08 0.23
CA VAL A 55 9.51 2.04 -0.66
C VAL A 55 9.85 2.33 -2.12
N GLU A 56 9.76 3.59 -2.56
CA GLU A 56 10.09 3.96 -3.94
C GLU A 56 11.59 3.79 -4.27
N ASN A 57 12.45 3.81 -3.25
CA ASN A 57 13.88 3.52 -3.40
C ASN A 57 14.22 2.01 -3.41
N ASN A 58 13.23 1.12 -3.34
CA ASN A 58 13.48 -0.32 -3.46
C ASN A 58 13.99 -0.68 -4.87
N ASN A 59 14.74 -1.76 -5.05
CA ASN A 59 15.14 -2.24 -6.38
C ASN A 59 14.05 -3.07 -7.06
N GLU A 60 13.06 -3.52 -6.29
CA GLU A 60 12.00 -4.41 -6.74
C GLU A 60 10.74 -3.64 -7.12
N ILE A 61 10.06 -4.10 -8.17
CA ILE A 61 8.82 -3.51 -8.67
C ILE A 61 7.63 -3.74 -7.71
N PRO A 62 7.37 -4.95 -7.16
CA PRO A 62 6.14 -5.21 -6.38
C PRO A 62 5.95 -4.29 -5.16
N PRO A 63 6.98 -3.98 -4.36
CA PRO A 63 6.85 -2.98 -3.28
C PRO A 63 6.48 -1.59 -3.79
N LYS A 64 7.05 -1.14 -4.92
CA LYS A 64 6.70 0.16 -5.52
C LYS A 64 5.28 0.18 -6.03
N ASP A 65 4.79 -0.92 -6.59
CA ASP A 65 3.42 -0.99 -7.11
C ASP A 65 2.38 -0.81 -6.00
N LEU A 66 2.67 -1.24 -4.76
CA LEU A 66 1.84 -0.91 -3.60
C LEU A 66 1.69 0.61 -3.38
N VAL A 67 2.75 1.41 -3.60
CA VAL A 67 2.66 2.88 -3.49
C VAL A 67 1.76 3.44 -4.60
N GLY A 68 1.80 2.85 -5.80
CA GLY A 68 0.91 3.20 -6.90
C GLY A 68 -0.55 2.88 -6.60
N ASP A 69 -0.80 1.71 -6.05
CA ASP A 69 -2.14 1.30 -5.64
C ASP A 69 -2.66 2.16 -4.49
N LEU A 70 -1.80 2.51 -3.52
CA LEU A 70 -2.14 3.46 -2.47
C LEU A 70 -2.52 4.84 -3.04
N ALA A 71 -1.73 5.38 -3.97
CA ALA A 71 -2.03 6.64 -4.63
C ALA A 71 -3.41 6.59 -5.31
N SER A 72 -3.67 5.53 -6.08
CA SER A 72 -4.95 5.34 -6.74
C SER A 72 -6.13 5.21 -5.76
N VAL A 73 -5.97 4.45 -4.66
CA VAL A 73 -6.98 4.31 -3.59
C VAL A 73 -7.27 5.65 -2.90
N LEU A 74 -6.25 6.50 -2.76
CA LEU A 74 -6.38 7.84 -2.18
C LEU A 74 -6.84 8.91 -3.18
N VAL A 75 -7.10 8.52 -4.43
CA VAL A 75 -7.57 9.35 -5.54
C VAL A 75 -6.50 10.33 -6.05
N PHE A 76 -5.23 9.89 -6.04
CA PHE A 76 -4.15 10.56 -6.73
C PHE A 76 -3.91 9.93 -8.10
N PRO A 77 -3.65 10.72 -9.17
CA PRO A 77 -3.39 10.18 -10.50
C PRO A 77 -2.14 9.32 -10.58
N THR A 78 -1.06 9.73 -9.90
CA THR A 78 0.22 9.02 -9.89
C THR A 78 0.84 8.93 -8.49
N LYS A 79 1.86 8.07 -8.35
CA LYS A 79 2.72 8.00 -7.15
C LYS A 79 3.36 9.35 -6.84
N LYS A 80 3.77 10.07 -7.89
CA LYS A 80 4.41 11.38 -7.78
C LYS A 80 3.44 12.40 -7.17
N ASP A 81 2.18 12.43 -7.62
CA ASP A 81 1.20 13.36 -7.06
C ASP A 81 0.94 13.11 -5.57
N LEU A 82 0.94 11.84 -5.14
CA LEU A 82 0.84 11.50 -3.72
C LEU A 82 2.07 11.98 -2.93
N LEU A 83 3.28 11.83 -3.48
CA LEU A 83 4.52 12.28 -2.84
C LEU A 83 4.60 13.80 -2.79
N ASP A 84 4.29 14.49 -3.87
CA ASP A 84 4.24 15.95 -3.96
C ASP A 84 3.21 16.49 -2.95
N ALA A 85 2.03 15.87 -2.85
CA ALA A 85 1.04 16.21 -1.82
C ALA A 85 1.58 16.00 -0.40
N CYS A 86 2.45 15.01 -0.15
CA CYS A 86 3.07 14.84 1.16
C CYS A 86 4.07 15.96 1.50
N ILE A 87 4.66 16.61 0.50
CA ILE A 87 5.66 17.68 0.67
C ILE A 87 4.96 19.04 0.77
N ASP A 88 3.98 19.28 -0.10
CA ASP A 88 3.40 20.61 -0.31
C ASP A 88 2.17 20.89 0.57
N SER A 89 1.56 19.86 1.15
CA SER A 89 0.34 20.03 1.97
C SER A 89 0.62 20.79 3.27
N PRO A 90 -0.27 21.73 3.66
CA PRO A 90 -0.29 22.27 5.01
C PRO A 90 -0.37 21.16 6.06
N PHE A 91 0.18 21.41 7.25
CA PHE A 91 0.29 20.39 8.31
C PHE A 91 -1.04 19.66 8.63
N GLY A 92 -2.16 20.39 8.65
CA GLY A 92 -3.47 19.79 8.89
C GLY A 92 -3.88 18.78 7.81
N GLU A 93 -3.65 19.13 6.55
CA GLU A 93 -3.93 18.28 5.39
C GLU A 93 -2.98 17.08 5.33
N TYR A 94 -1.69 17.29 5.63
CA TYR A 94 -0.71 16.21 5.73
C TYR A 94 -1.09 15.19 6.83
N ARG A 95 -1.57 15.66 7.99
CA ARG A 95 -2.06 14.76 9.05
C ARG A 95 -3.30 14.00 8.62
N TYR A 96 -4.21 14.64 7.89
CA TYR A 96 -5.40 13.98 7.35
C TYR A 96 -5.03 12.93 6.30
N LEU A 97 -4.13 13.26 5.38
CA LEU A 97 -3.58 12.34 4.38
C LEU A 97 -2.91 11.14 5.06
N THR A 98 -2.06 11.39 6.07
CA THR A 98 -1.41 10.33 6.87
C THR A 98 -2.44 9.38 7.48
N ARG A 99 -3.52 9.89 8.08
CA ARG A 99 -4.59 9.05 8.65
C ARG A 99 -5.28 8.20 7.58
N ARG A 100 -5.62 8.78 6.43
CA ARG A 100 -6.23 8.07 5.30
C ARG A 100 -5.31 6.97 4.77
N SER A 101 -4.02 7.27 4.61
CA SER A 101 -3.00 6.31 4.18
C SER A 101 -2.89 5.13 5.14
N VAL A 102 -2.85 5.36 6.46
CA VAL A 102 -2.78 4.28 7.46
C VAL A 102 -4.03 3.39 7.41
N ILE A 103 -5.22 3.96 7.22
CA ILE A 103 -6.47 3.20 7.05
C ILE A 103 -6.40 2.31 5.80
N ALA A 104 -6.03 2.89 4.66
CA ALA A 104 -5.91 2.16 3.40
C ALA A 104 -4.87 1.03 3.50
N LEU A 105 -3.68 1.33 4.02
CA LEU A 105 -2.60 0.36 4.21
C LEU A 105 -2.99 -0.76 5.17
N THR A 106 -3.80 -0.47 6.19
CA THR A 106 -4.34 -1.49 7.08
C THR A 106 -5.30 -2.43 6.34
N TRP A 107 -6.10 -1.93 5.39
CA TRP A 107 -6.89 -2.77 4.51
C TRP A 107 -6.02 -3.58 3.54
N PHE A 108 -4.95 -3.00 2.98
CA PHE A 108 -4.01 -3.74 2.14
C PHE A 108 -3.40 -4.91 2.90
N LYS A 109 -2.96 -4.68 4.14
CA LYS A 109 -2.49 -5.72 5.04
C LYS A 109 -3.54 -6.82 5.21
N ARG A 110 -4.77 -6.47 5.59
CA ARG A 110 -5.85 -7.44 5.86
C ARG A 110 -6.16 -8.30 4.63
N PHE A 111 -6.33 -7.68 3.47
CA PHE A 111 -6.68 -8.40 2.25
C PHE A 111 -5.51 -9.21 1.68
N ALA A 112 -4.27 -8.74 1.78
CA ALA A 112 -3.11 -9.55 1.44
C ALA A 112 -3.05 -10.80 2.34
N GLN A 113 -3.25 -10.65 3.65
CA GLN A 113 -3.26 -11.78 4.60
C GLN A 113 -4.40 -12.76 4.35
N SER A 114 -5.61 -12.29 4.02
CA SER A 114 -6.76 -13.17 3.78
C SER A 114 -6.73 -13.86 2.42
N THR A 115 -6.14 -13.21 1.41
CA THR A 115 -6.17 -13.68 0.02
C THR A 115 -4.96 -14.56 -0.30
N TRP A 116 -3.80 -14.25 0.30
CA TRP A 116 -2.53 -14.92 0.03
C TRP A 116 -1.87 -15.50 1.31
N PRO A 117 -2.60 -16.18 2.21
CA PRO A 117 -2.04 -16.62 3.48
C PRO A 117 -0.85 -17.58 3.30
N GLU A 118 -0.96 -18.55 2.38
CA GLU A 118 0.08 -19.55 2.11
C GLU A 118 1.33 -18.93 1.45
N ILE A 119 1.12 -18.04 0.48
CA ILE A 119 2.20 -17.31 -0.21
C ILE A 119 3.01 -16.45 0.78
N LEU A 120 2.33 -15.82 1.74
CA LEU A 120 2.98 -15.00 2.76
C LEU A 120 3.67 -15.82 3.85
N ALA A 121 3.19 -17.03 4.12
CA ALA A 121 3.77 -17.96 5.09
C ALA A 121 4.94 -18.77 4.52
N ALA A 122 5.03 -18.93 3.20
CA ALA A 122 6.13 -19.63 2.55
C ALA A 122 7.49 -19.05 2.97
N GLU A 123 8.44 -19.91 3.31
CA GLU A 123 9.82 -19.48 3.59
C GLU A 123 10.40 -18.82 2.34
N ASP A 124 11.30 -17.85 2.52
CA ASP A 124 12.03 -17.31 1.39
C ASP A 124 12.97 -18.41 0.91
N ASP A 125 12.66 -19.00 -0.26
CA ASP A 125 13.58 -19.86 -0.97
C ASP A 125 14.88 -19.08 -1.08
N GLY A 126 15.89 -19.52 -0.33
CA GLY A 126 17.16 -18.84 -0.19
C GLY A 126 17.74 -18.52 -1.56
N GLU A 127 18.05 -17.25 -1.78
CA GLU A 127 18.85 -16.78 -2.92
C GLU A 127 20.34 -16.92 -2.57
#